data_AF-A0A494XZU2-F1
#
_entry.id   AF-A0A494XZU2-F1
#
_cell.length_a   1.000
_cell.length_b   1.000
_cell.length_c   1.000
_cell.angle_alpha   90.00
_cell.angle_beta   90.00
_cell.angle_gamma   90.00
#
_symmetry.space_group_name_H-M   'P 1'
#
loop_
_entity.id
_entity.type
_entity.pdbx_description
1 polymer ?
#
loop_
_entity_poly.entity_id
_entity_poly.type
_entity_poly.pdbx_seq_one_letter_code
_entity_poly.pdbx_strand_id
1 'polypeptide(L)' 'MKQDEILECFANRVGRFLFDTREDHQSDPCTRWFIAETNFGRKLKVAFIARGRVVTIRTAYDPNDEEVRIYNKYGMQAI' A
#
# COMPACT_ATOMS: atom_id res chain seq x y z
N MET A 1 5.34 -11.93 -5.42
CA MET A 1 5.91 -10.57 -5.47
C MET A 1 7.33 -10.61 -4.94
N LYS A 2 8.30 -9.97 -5.61
CA LYS A 2 9.69 -9.91 -5.13
C LYS A 2 9.86 -8.78 -4.10
N GLN A 3 10.82 -8.91 -3.20
CA GLN A 3 11.10 -7.89 -2.19
C GLN A 3 11.51 -6.55 -2.81
N ASP A 4 12.31 -6.58 -3.89
CA ASP A 4 12.80 -5.36 -4.55
C ASP A 4 11.66 -4.52 -5.12
N GLU A 5 10.69 -5.13 -5.80
CA GLU A 5 9.50 -4.45 -6.32
C GLU A 5 8.69 -3.75 -5.20
N ILE A 6 8.62 -4.35 -4.01
CA ILE A 6 7.97 -3.71 -2.85
C ILE A 6 8.76 -2.47 -2.41
N LEU A 7 10.09 -2.58 -2.34
CA LEU A 7 10.97 -1.45 -1.99
C LEU A 7 10.87 -0.32 -3.00
N GLU A 8 10.84 -0.65 -4.30
CA GLU A 8 10.58 0.30 -5.38
C GLU A 8 9.24 1.01 -5.18
N CYS A 9 8.17 0.27 -4.89
CA CYS A 9 6.88 0.88 -4.60
C CYS A 9 6.92 1.83 -3.39
N PHE A 10 7.65 1.50 -2.32
CA PHE A 10 7.83 2.43 -1.20
C PHE A 10 8.58 3.71 -1.61
N ALA A 11 9.62 3.58 -2.45
CA ALA A 11 10.41 4.70 -2.95
C ALA A 11 9.61 5.59 -3.92
N ASN A 12 8.80 4.98 -4.78
CA ASN A 12 8.02 5.66 -5.82
C ASN A 12 6.66 6.17 -5.32
N ARG A 13 6.29 5.90 -4.07
CA ARG A 13 4.98 6.28 -3.52
C ARG A 13 4.82 7.80 -3.48
N VAL A 14 3.83 8.29 -4.22
CA VAL A 14 3.45 9.72 -4.23
C VAL A 14 2.24 9.99 -3.31
N GLY A 15 1.29 9.07 -3.23
CA GLY A 15 0.06 9.19 -2.42
C GLY A 15 0.26 8.84 -0.94
N ARG A 16 -0.72 9.19 -0.09
CA ARG A 16 -0.73 8.86 1.36
C ARG A 16 -1.02 7.38 1.61
N PHE A 17 -0.67 6.89 2.79
CA PHE A 17 -1.13 5.58 3.25
C PHE A 17 -2.61 5.64 3.64
N LEU A 18 -3.38 4.64 3.21
CA LEU A 18 -4.75 4.42 3.66
C LEU A 18 -4.76 3.36 4.77
N PHE A 19 -5.76 3.41 5.64
CA PHE A 19 -5.96 2.41 6.68
C PHE A 19 -6.97 1.37 6.20
N ASP A 20 -6.73 0.10 6.53
CA ASP A 20 -7.72 -0.95 6.37
C ASP A 20 -8.63 -0.96 7.62
N THR A 21 -9.83 -0.39 7.48
CA THR A 21 -10.80 -0.22 8.57
C THR A 21 -11.87 -1.32 8.59
N ARG A 22 -11.73 -2.37 7.78
CA ARG A 22 -12.69 -3.48 7.75
C ARG A 22 -12.61 -4.25 9.06
N GLU A 23 -13.76 -4.45 9.72
CA GLU A 23 -13.85 -5.04 11.06
C GLU A 23 -13.14 -6.39 11.17
N ASP A 24 -13.28 -7.26 10.17
CA ASP A 24 -12.67 -8.59 10.14
C ASP A 24 -11.14 -8.58 10.03
N HIS A 25 -10.54 -7.46 9.61
CA HIS A 25 -9.10 -7.35 9.32
C HIS A 25 -8.37 -6.44 10.32
N GLN A 26 -9.02 -6.05 11.41
CA GLN A 26 -8.41 -5.20 12.43
C GLN A 26 -7.19 -5.89 13.03
N SER A 27 -6.05 -5.20 12.95
CA SER A 27 -4.77 -5.62 13.54
C SER A 27 -4.30 -4.49 14.45
N ASP A 28 -3.55 -4.81 15.51
CA ASP A 28 -2.89 -3.81 16.35
C ASP A 28 -1.37 -3.88 16.16
N PRO A 29 -0.73 -2.88 15.50
CA PRO A 29 -1.32 -1.67 14.93
C PRO A 29 -2.02 -1.90 13.59
N CYS A 30 -2.93 -0.98 13.23
CA CYS A 30 -3.78 -1.07 12.05
C CYS A 30 -2.98 -1.30 10.76
N THR A 31 -3.50 -2.19 9.90
CA THR A 31 -2.91 -2.45 8.59
C THR A 31 -3.03 -1.19 7.72
N ARG A 32 -1.90 -0.71 7.23
CA ARG A 32 -1.82 0.38 6.27
C ARG A 32 -1.65 -0.20 4.88
N TRP A 33 -2.12 0.51 3.88
CA TRP A 33 -1.91 0.10 2.50
C TRP A 33 -1.80 1.31 1.56
N PHE A 34 -1.18 1.08 0.41
CA PHE A 34 -1.08 2.04 -0.67
C PHE A 34 -0.95 1.33 -2.01
N ILE A 35 -1.10 2.08 -3.09
CA ILE A 35 -0.77 1.64 -4.44
C ILE A 35 0.35 2.52 -4.99
N ALA A 36 1.38 1.91 -5.56
CA ALA A 36 2.45 2.60 -6.25
C ALA A 36 2.96 1.75 -7.42
N GLU A 37 3.77 2.36 -8.28
CA GLU A 37 4.41 1.69 -9.41
C GLU A 37 5.81 1.18 -9.04
N THR A 38 6.17 0.01 -9.55
CA THR A 38 7.56 -0.46 -9.62
C THR A 38 8.33 0.36 -10.65
N ASN A 39 9.65 0.20 -10.71
CA ASN A 39 10.49 0.92 -11.67
C ASN A 39 10.22 0.53 -13.13
N PHE A 40 9.47 -0.56 -13.36
CA PHE A 40 9.05 -1.03 -14.67
C PHE A 40 7.59 -0.71 -14.99
N GLY A 41 6.94 0.19 -14.21
CA GLY A 41 5.58 0.68 -14.48
C GLY A 41 4.45 -0.27 -14.04
N ARG A 42 4.76 -1.34 -13.31
CA ARG A 42 3.73 -2.25 -12.77
C ARG A 42 3.16 -1.68 -11.47
N LYS A 43 1.83 -1.62 -11.33
CA LYS A 43 1.17 -1.16 -10.10
C LYS A 43 1.01 -2.28 -9.09
N LEU A 44 1.36 -2.02 -7.84
CA LEU A 44 1.15 -2.94 -6.74
C LEU A 44 0.40 -2.27 -5.61
N LYS A 45 -0.58 -2.98 -5.06
CA LYS A 45 -1.10 -2.70 -3.72
C LYS A 45 -0.19 -3.36 -2.71
N VAL A 46 0.38 -2.57 -1.80
CA VAL A 46 1.23 -3.05 -0.71
C VAL A 46 0.49 -2.82 0.60
N ALA A 47 0.19 -3.88 1.33
CA ALA A 47 -0.41 -3.84 2.66
C ALA A 47 0.62 -4.23 3.72
N PHE A 48 0.75 -3.42 4.77
CA PHE A 48 1.81 -3.54 5.76
C PHE A 48 1.37 -3.08 7.15
N ILE A 49 2.12 -3.49 8.15
CA ILE A 49 2.02 -3.03 9.53
C ILE A 49 3.30 -2.27 9.85
N ALA A 50 3.18 -1.07 10.43
CA ALA A 50 4.34 -0.27 10.87
C ALA A 50 4.38 -0.20 12.40
N ARG A 51 5.50 -0.63 12.98
CA ARG A 51 5.82 -0.51 14.42
C ARG A 51 7.11 0.30 14.57
N GLY A 52 6.97 1.60 14.81
CA GLY A 52 8.12 2.52 14.81
C GLY A 52 8.82 2.54 13.45
N ARG A 53 10.10 2.14 13.43
CA ARG A 53 10.90 2.04 12.19
C ARG A 53 10.81 0.70 11.48
N VAL A 54 10.12 -0.28 12.08
CA VAL A 54 9.96 -1.62 11.51
C VAL A 54 8.68 -1.67 10.68
N VAL A 55 8.81 -2.09 9.43
CA VAL A 55 7.69 -2.35 8.51
C VAL A 55 7.62 -3.85 8.25
N THR A 56 6.46 -4.44 8.53
CA THR A 56 6.16 -5.84 8.20
C THR A 56 5.15 -5.87 7.06
N ILE A 57 5.55 -6.47 5.94
CA ILE A 57 4.65 -6.63 4.79
C ILE A 57 3.68 -7.76 5.09
N ARG A 58 2.38 -7.49 4.94
CA ARG A 58 1.33 -8.53 5.01
C ARG A 58 1.13 -9.17 3.65
N THR A 59 0.87 -8.33 2.65
CA THR A 59 0.62 -8.76 1.27
C THR A 59 1.08 -7.70 0.29
N ALA A 60 1.43 -8.13 -0.92
CA ALA A 60 1.69 -7.25 -2.05
C ALA A 60 1.26 -7.95 -3.35
N TYR A 61 0.37 -7.32 -4.10
CA TYR A 61 -0.25 -7.91 -5.30
C TYR A 61 -0.76 -6.83 -6.26
N ASP A 62 -1.10 -7.22 -7.49
CA ASP A 62 -1.68 -6.32 -8.49
C ASP A 62 -3.07 -5.86 -8.03
N PRO A 63 -3.31 -4.54 -7.86
CA PRO A 63 -4.60 -4.06 -7.38
C PRO A 63 -5.70 -4.31 -8.42
N ASN A 64 -6.92 -4.54 -7.94
CA ASN A 64 -8.10 -4.51 -8.81
C ASN A 64 -8.60 -3.07 -9.06
N ASP A 65 -9.52 -2.91 -10.02
CA ASP A 65 -10.04 -1.60 -10.41
C ASP A 65 -10.68 -0.82 -9.26
N GLU A 66 -11.34 -1.52 -8.33
CA GLU A 66 -11.99 -0.89 -7.18
C GLU A 66 -10.95 -0.38 -6.18
N GLU A 67 -9.89 -1.14 -5.90
CA GLU A 67 -8.78 -0.71 -5.06
C GLU A 67 -8.05 0.49 -5.66
N VAL A 68 -7.82 0.48 -6.98
CA VAL A 68 -7.25 1.63 -7.72
C VAL A 68 -8.16 2.85 -7.58
N ARG A 69 -9.48 2.70 -7.78
CA ARG A 69 -10.45 3.78 -7.67
C ARG A 69 -10.47 4.38 -6.26
N ILE A 70 -10.48 3.54 -5.23
CA ILE A 70 -10.42 3.97 -3.83
C ILE A 70 -9.12 4.73 -3.56
N TYR A 71 -7.97 4.18 -3.99
CA TYR A 71 -6.68 4.82 -3.74
C TYR A 71 -6.54 6.14 -4.51
N ASN A 72 -7.03 6.24 -5.73
CA ASN A 72 -7.05 7.51 -6.46
C ASN A 72 -7.91 8.57 -5.74
N LYS A 73 -9.06 8.17 -5.19
CA LYS A 73 -9.97 9.11 -4.51
C LYS A 73 -9.43 9.60 -3.16
N TYR A 74 -8.85 8.71 -2.36
CA TYR A 74 -8.49 9.00 -0.96
C TYR A 74 -6.98 9.05 -0.72
N GLY A 75 -6.20 8.32 -1.52
CA GLY A 75 -4.74 8.18 -1.41
C GLY A 75 -3.96 9.23 -2.20
N MET A 76 -4.43 9.61 -3.40
CA MET A 76 -3.72 10.53 -4.31
C MET A 76 -4.04 12.02 -4.10
N GLN A 77 -4.84 12.38 -3.11
CA GLN A 77 -5.08 13.79 -2.79
C GLN A 77 -3.78 14.46 -2.31
N ALA A 78 -3.38 15.53 -3.01
CA ALA A 78 -2.16 16.30 -2.80
C ALA A 78 -1.89 16.61 -1.32
N ILE A 79 -0.63 16.46 -0.94
CA ILE A 79 -0.07 16.87 0.36
C ILE A 79 0.34 18.34 0.24
#